data_AF-A0A7K0KDF1-F1
#
_entry.id   AF-A0A7K0KDF1-F1
#
_cell.length_a   1.000
_cell.length_b   1.000
_cell.length_c   1.000
_cell.angle_alpha   90.00
_cell.angle_beta   90.00
_cell.angle_gamma   90.00
#
_symmetry.space_group_name_H-M   'P 1'
#
loop_
_entity.id
_entity.type
_entity.pdbx_description
1 polymer ?
#
loop_
_entity_poly.entity_id
_entity_poly.type
_entity_poly.pdbx_seq_one_letter_code
_entity_poly.pdbx_strand_id
1 'polypeptide(L)'
;MKKFMIALFLCLATVQGFAQNCKTNLYPMKSENAYTHYNVRYATSPVDAKHYTTDRLRQEYLIQKVFVPGEVNWTYSLFDRFLIGGAEPTTQPLTLTSIAPLYTEKTTDKKRLLDNREIGIINIGGDGTVTVDGKSYDLKFQEAIYIGRADAKNDHQIVLSSKDATNPAKFYMNSACAHQTYPTKKVTLKDANNIVAGSLKESNARVIHQLIIDGVAGVRTCQLQMGVTELQEGSVWNTMPAHTHLRRMETYLYYKVPDGQRILHVMGEPKETRPMWLSNEEAVISPSWSVHCAAGTSNYTFIWGMAGENLDYGDMQKVMPKDFE
;
A
#
# COMPACT_ATOMS: atom_id res chain seq x y z
N MET A 1 -60.30 23.32 3.65
CA MET A 1 -58.96 23.96 3.47
C MET A 1 -58.16 23.70 4.73
N LYS A 2 -56.99 23.07 4.84
CA LYS A 2 -56.05 22.35 3.96
C LYS A 2 -55.34 21.34 4.90
N LYS A 3 -55.19 20.07 4.50
CA LYS A 3 -54.36 19.09 5.21
C LYS A 3 -52.88 19.40 4.87
N PHE A 4 -52.03 19.59 5.88
CA PHE A 4 -50.59 19.72 5.70
C PHE A 4 -49.96 18.31 5.66
N MET A 5 -49.60 17.84 4.46
CA MET A 5 -48.64 16.76 4.27
C MET A 5 -47.24 17.35 4.43
N ILE A 6 -46.50 16.91 5.45
CA ILE A 6 -45.06 17.15 5.54
C ILE A 6 -44.40 16.04 4.72
N ALA A 7 -43.94 16.38 3.52
CA ALA A 7 -43.08 15.53 2.71
C ALA A 7 -41.65 15.62 3.26
N LEU A 8 -41.16 14.52 3.84
CA LEU A 8 -39.77 14.37 4.26
C LEU A 8 -38.91 14.20 3.00
N PHE A 9 -38.28 15.27 2.53
CA PHE A 9 -37.27 15.19 1.48
C PHE A 9 -36.02 14.51 2.05
N LEU A 10 -35.83 13.24 1.71
CA LEU A 10 -34.56 12.56 1.88
C LEU A 10 -33.56 13.21 0.90
N CYS A 11 -32.75 14.14 1.39
CA CYS A 11 -31.58 14.60 0.64
C CYS A 11 -30.62 13.41 0.52
N LEU A 12 -30.64 12.73 -0.64
CA LEU A 12 -29.49 11.95 -1.08
C LEU A 12 -28.35 12.95 -1.33
N ALA A 13 -27.55 13.22 -0.31
CA ALA A 13 -26.22 13.76 -0.51
C ALA A 13 -25.44 12.72 -1.29
N THR A 14 -25.28 12.92 -2.59
CA THR A 14 -24.25 12.23 -3.37
C THR A 14 -22.92 12.53 -2.70
N VAL A 15 -22.38 11.56 -1.97
CA VAL A 15 -21.01 11.63 -1.45
C VAL A 15 -20.10 11.59 -2.69
N GLN A 16 -19.77 12.77 -3.21
CA GLN A 16 -18.65 12.91 -4.11
C GLN A 16 -17.43 12.50 -3.29
N GLY A 17 -16.92 11.28 -3.55
CA GLY A 17 -15.66 10.82 -2.96
C GLY A 17 -14.64 11.95 -3.10
N PHE A 18 -14.09 12.40 -1.98
CA PHE A 18 -13.17 13.53 -1.98
C PHE A 18 -11.91 13.10 -2.74
N ALA A 19 -11.86 13.44 -4.02
CA ALA A 19 -10.79 13.08 -4.94
C ALA A 19 -9.40 13.43 -4.37
N GLN A 20 -8.38 12.69 -4.81
CA GLN A 20 -6.98 13.08 -4.61
C GLN A 20 -6.83 14.53 -5.11
N ASN A 21 -6.47 15.46 -4.23
CA ASN A 21 -6.53 16.91 -4.48
C ASN A 21 -5.41 17.35 -5.44
N CYS A 22 -5.52 17.01 -6.72
CA CYS A 22 -4.66 17.57 -7.77
C CYS A 22 -5.52 18.31 -8.81
N LYS A 23 -5.08 19.51 -9.19
CA LYS A 23 -5.80 20.46 -10.05
C LYS A 23 -6.15 19.93 -11.44
N THR A 24 -5.55 18.81 -11.85
CA THR A 24 -5.87 18.07 -13.07
C THR A 24 -6.19 16.62 -12.70
N ASN A 25 -7.41 16.18 -13.03
CA ASN A 25 -7.91 14.85 -12.66
C ASN A 25 -7.40 13.78 -13.65
N LEU A 26 -6.07 13.63 -13.77
CA LEU A 26 -5.42 12.70 -14.71
C LEU A 26 -5.88 11.26 -14.51
N TYR A 27 -6.16 10.92 -13.25
CA TYR A 27 -6.55 9.60 -12.80
C TYR A 27 -7.80 9.71 -11.94
N PRO A 28 -8.99 9.72 -12.57
CA PRO A 28 -10.24 9.90 -11.84
C PRO A 28 -10.45 8.74 -10.86
N MET A 29 -10.81 9.10 -9.63
CA MET A 29 -11.34 8.13 -8.65
C MET A 29 -12.70 7.61 -9.13
N LYS A 30 -12.85 6.30 -9.14
CA LYS A 30 -14.06 5.57 -9.48
C LYS A 30 -14.59 4.89 -8.22
N SER A 31 -15.91 4.77 -8.12
CA SER A 31 -16.55 4.03 -7.02
C SER A 31 -16.95 2.64 -7.51
N GLU A 32 -16.54 1.62 -6.78
CA GLU A 32 -17.00 0.24 -6.96
C GLU A 32 -18.31 -0.01 -6.20
N ASN A 33 -18.41 0.57 -5.00
CA ASN A 33 -19.61 0.61 -4.17
C ASN A 33 -19.61 1.90 -3.32
N ALA A 34 -20.41 1.95 -2.25
CA ALA A 34 -20.56 3.14 -1.42
C ALA A 34 -19.29 3.56 -0.65
N TYR A 35 -18.35 2.63 -0.39
CA TYR A 35 -17.15 2.87 0.42
C TYR A 35 -15.85 2.37 -0.22
N THR A 36 -15.93 1.67 -1.36
CA THR A 36 -14.76 1.19 -2.09
C THR A 36 -14.53 2.06 -3.31
N HIS A 37 -13.40 2.75 -3.32
CA HIS A 37 -12.98 3.63 -4.40
C HIS A 37 -11.65 3.16 -4.98
N TYR A 38 -11.44 3.44 -6.27
CA TYR A 38 -10.19 3.10 -6.94
C TYR A 38 -9.82 4.08 -8.04
N ASN A 39 -8.53 4.22 -8.31
CA ASN A 39 -8.03 4.78 -9.58
C ASN A 39 -7.09 3.76 -10.24
N VAL A 40 -6.72 4.03 -11.49
CA VAL A 40 -5.78 3.18 -12.27
C VAL A 40 -4.61 4.04 -12.71
N ARG A 41 -3.39 3.68 -12.33
CA ARG A 41 -2.13 4.36 -12.74
C ARG A 41 -1.47 3.57 -13.87
N TYR A 42 -1.14 4.24 -14.96
CA TYR A 42 -0.48 3.59 -16.10
C TYR A 42 1.03 3.43 -15.84
N ALA A 43 1.63 2.39 -16.44
CA ALA A 43 3.08 2.27 -16.46
C ALA A 43 3.68 3.37 -17.34
N THR A 44 4.79 3.93 -16.90
CA THR A 44 5.48 5.05 -17.55
C THR A 44 6.94 4.67 -17.82
N SER A 45 7.51 5.27 -18.87
CA SER A 45 8.92 5.06 -19.22
C SER A 45 9.81 6.10 -18.52
N PRO A 46 11.09 5.78 -18.25
CA PRO A 46 12.03 6.77 -17.73
C PRO A 46 12.27 7.94 -18.72
N VAL A 47 12.16 7.67 -20.02
CA VAL A 47 12.30 8.67 -21.10
C VAL A 47 11.23 9.75 -21.00
N ASP A 48 10.00 9.38 -20.63
CA ASP A 48 8.92 10.34 -20.43
C ASP A 48 9.04 11.01 -19.05
N ALA A 49 9.27 10.21 -18.01
CA ALA A 49 9.21 10.64 -16.61
C ALA A 49 10.23 11.74 -16.27
N LYS A 50 11.41 11.73 -16.91
CA LYS A 50 12.42 12.77 -16.70
C LYS A 50 11.94 14.18 -17.07
N HIS A 51 10.93 14.32 -17.94
CA HIS A 51 10.38 15.61 -18.34
C HIS A 51 9.18 16.05 -17.51
N TYR A 52 8.75 15.26 -16.53
CA TYR A 52 7.58 15.57 -15.73
C TYR A 52 7.85 16.73 -14.78
N THR A 53 6.89 17.66 -14.72
CA THR A 53 6.84 18.69 -13.68
C THR A 53 6.57 18.05 -12.32
N THR A 54 6.79 18.79 -11.22
CA THR A 54 6.46 18.33 -9.87
C THR A 54 5.01 17.84 -9.75
N ASP A 55 4.05 18.61 -10.29
CA ASP A 55 2.64 18.22 -10.26
C ASP A 55 2.39 16.93 -11.03
N ARG A 56 3.03 16.75 -12.19
CA ARG A 56 2.91 15.54 -13.00
C ARG A 56 3.51 14.33 -12.27
N LEU A 57 4.71 14.43 -11.70
CA LEU A 57 5.33 13.36 -10.91
C LEU A 57 4.40 12.91 -9.76
N ARG A 58 3.84 13.87 -9.01
CA ARG A 58 2.90 13.56 -7.93
C ARG A 58 1.64 12.87 -8.45
N GLN A 59 1.10 13.30 -9.57
CA GLN A 59 -0.08 12.66 -10.17
C GLN A 59 0.20 11.23 -10.63
N GLU A 60 1.42 10.90 -11.01
CA GLU A 60 1.79 9.58 -11.49
C GLU A 60 2.08 8.61 -10.35
N TYR A 61 2.91 9.02 -9.40
CA TYR A 61 3.52 8.09 -8.45
C TYR A 61 3.06 8.27 -7.01
N LEU A 62 2.53 9.45 -6.64
CA LEU A 62 2.06 9.70 -5.26
C LEU A 62 0.63 9.21 -5.07
N ILE A 63 0.39 8.61 -3.91
CA ILE A 63 -0.92 8.21 -3.41
C ILE A 63 -1.15 8.98 -2.11
N GLN A 64 -1.90 10.09 -2.22
CA GLN A 64 -2.07 11.02 -1.10
C GLN A 64 -3.12 10.57 -0.08
N LYS A 65 -4.15 9.87 -0.54
CA LYS A 65 -5.28 9.42 0.28
C LYS A 65 -5.26 7.90 0.32
N VAL A 66 -4.41 7.37 1.19
CA VAL A 66 -4.34 5.92 1.45
C VAL A 66 -5.43 5.52 2.44
N PHE A 67 -5.55 6.26 3.54
CA PHE A 67 -6.58 6.06 4.56
C PHE A 67 -7.60 7.19 4.53
N VAL A 68 -8.87 6.81 4.46
CA VAL A 68 -10.01 7.70 4.64
C VAL A 68 -10.99 6.97 5.55
N PRO A 69 -11.43 7.61 6.66
CA PRO A 69 -12.31 6.95 7.62
C PRO A 69 -13.59 6.40 6.98
N GLY A 70 -13.86 5.11 7.20
CA GLY A 70 -15.02 4.41 6.66
C GLY A 70 -14.90 3.97 5.20
N GLU A 71 -13.73 4.10 4.57
CA GLU A 71 -13.52 3.76 3.16
C GLU A 71 -12.41 2.71 2.95
N VAL A 72 -12.46 2.09 1.77
CA VAL A 72 -11.40 1.29 1.15
C VAL A 72 -10.95 2.03 -0.10
N ASN A 73 -9.69 2.47 -0.13
CA ASN A 73 -9.13 3.24 -1.22
C ASN A 73 -8.03 2.46 -1.93
N TRP A 74 -8.25 2.16 -3.22
CA TRP A 74 -7.31 1.42 -4.05
C TRP A 74 -6.63 2.31 -5.11
N THR A 75 -5.38 2.00 -5.41
CA THR A 75 -4.64 2.47 -6.57
C THR A 75 -4.15 1.23 -7.32
N TYR A 76 -4.70 0.99 -8.51
CA TYR A 76 -4.30 -0.11 -9.36
C TYR A 76 -3.20 0.34 -10.32
N SER A 77 -1.96 -0.05 -10.03
CA SER A 77 -0.79 0.25 -10.85
C SER A 77 -0.64 -0.77 -11.97
N LEU A 78 -0.33 -0.32 -13.18
CA LEU A 78 0.05 -1.23 -14.26
C LEU A 78 1.53 -1.66 -14.23
N PHE A 79 2.33 -1.17 -13.28
CA PHE A 79 3.60 -1.82 -12.91
C PHE A 79 3.28 -3.12 -12.16
N ASP A 80 3.65 -4.26 -12.74
CA ASP A 80 3.33 -5.63 -12.27
C ASP A 80 1.85 -5.88 -11.96
N ARG A 81 0.95 -5.04 -12.48
CA ARG A 81 -0.46 -5.02 -12.10
C ARG A 81 -0.62 -4.94 -10.58
N PHE A 82 0.25 -4.22 -9.87
CA PHE A 82 0.23 -4.18 -8.42
C PHE A 82 -0.96 -3.36 -7.91
N LEU A 83 -1.63 -3.83 -6.85
CA LEU A 83 -2.76 -3.15 -6.24
C LEU A 83 -2.35 -2.66 -4.86
N ILE A 84 -2.41 -1.34 -4.66
CA ILE A 84 -2.04 -0.66 -3.42
C ILE A 84 -3.29 -0.08 -2.79
N GLY A 85 -3.51 -0.25 -1.49
CA GLY A 85 -4.63 0.41 -0.85
C GLY A 85 -4.53 0.55 0.65
N GLY A 86 -5.46 1.32 1.19
CA GLY A 86 -5.70 1.45 2.62
C GLY A 86 -7.18 1.27 2.92
N ALA A 87 -7.47 0.70 4.08
CA ALA A 87 -8.81 0.64 4.62
C ALA A 87 -8.80 1.11 6.08
N GLU A 88 -9.72 1.98 6.42
CA GLU A 88 -9.87 2.53 7.78
C GLU A 88 -11.31 2.31 8.27
N PRO A 89 -11.66 1.07 8.67
CA PRO A 89 -12.99 0.80 9.22
C PRO A 89 -13.19 1.60 10.50
N THR A 90 -14.35 2.24 10.64
CA THR A 90 -14.71 2.98 11.86
C THR A 90 -15.81 2.23 12.62
N THR A 91 -17.06 2.69 12.55
CA THR A 91 -18.20 2.06 13.22
C THR A 91 -18.75 0.86 12.47
N GLN A 92 -18.54 0.81 11.16
CA GLN A 92 -19.00 -0.27 10.30
C GLN A 92 -17.81 -1.08 9.77
N PRO A 93 -17.91 -2.42 9.71
CA PRO A 93 -16.91 -3.24 9.04
C PRO A 93 -16.91 -2.97 7.53
N LEU A 94 -15.74 -3.10 6.92
CA LEU A 94 -15.54 -2.93 5.48
C LEU A 94 -15.24 -4.27 4.84
N THR A 95 -16.11 -4.72 3.94
CA THR A 95 -15.89 -5.95 3.16
C THR A 95 -15.09 -5.63 1.92
N LEU A 96 -13.95 -6.30 1.73
CA LEU A 96 -13.16 -6.13 0.51
C LEU A 96 -13.88 -6.78 -0.68
N THR A 97 -14.10 -6.00 -1.72
CA THR A 97 -14.63 -6.43 -3.01
C THR A 97 -13.60 -6.21 -4.12
N SER A 98 -13.72 -6.97 -5.21
CA SER A 98 -12.99 -6.69 -6.45
C SER A 98 -13.41 -5.36 -7.05
N ILE A 99 -12.52 -4.76 -7.84
CA ILE A 99 -12.74 -3.53 -8.61
C ILE A 99 -12.86 -3.87 -10.10
N ALA A 100 -13.56 -3.05 -10.88
CA ALA A 100 -13.84 -3.36 -12.30
C ALA A 100 -12.65 -3.87 -13.13
N PRO A 101 -11.42 -3.31 -13.04
CA PRO A 101 -10.27 -3.83 -13.78
C PRO A 101 -9.78 -5.23 -13.38
N LEU A 102 -10.29 -5.76 -12.27
CA LEU A 102 -9.92 -7.05 -11.69
C LEU A 102 -11.05 -8.09 -11.76
N TYR A 103 -12.18 -7.74 -12.38
CA TYR A 103 -13.25 -8.72 -12.60
C TYR A 103 -12.74 -9.88 -13.46
N THR A 104 -13.33 -11.05 -13.23
CA THR A 104 -13.05 -12.24 -14.02
C THR A 104 -14.33 -12.69 -14.72
N GLU A 105 -14.19 -13.48 -15.78
CA GLU A 105 -15.31 -14.08 -16.52
C GLU A 105 -16.09 -15.13 -15.69
N LYS A 106 -15.69 -15.38 -14.44
CA LYS A 106 -16.37 -16.36 -13.58
C LYS A 106 -17.79 -15.85 -13.29
N THR A 107 -18.77 -16.72 -13.52
CA THR A 107 -20.21 -16.45 -13.31
C THR A 107 -20.62 -16.30 -11.84
N THR A 108 -19.67 -16.13 -10.93
CA THR A 108 -20.00 -15.94 -9.52
C THR A 108 -20.53 -14.52 -9.34
N ASP A 109 -21.75 -14.37 -8.83
CA ASP A 109 -22.30 -13.08 -8.39
C ASP A 109 -21.39 -12.36 -7.36
N LYS A 110 -20.39 -13.07 -6.83
CA LYS A 110 -19.37 -12.57 -5.93
C LYS A 110 -18.22 -11.94 -6.72
N LYS A 111 -18.09 -10.61 -6.63
CA LYS A 111 -16.90 -9.84 -7.07
C LYS A 111 -15.72 -10.11 -6.14
N ARG A 112 -15.11 -11.30 -6.20
CA ARG A 112 -14.00 -11.71 -5.30
C ARG A 112 -12.71 -11.00 -5.67
N LEU A 113 -12.09 -10.29 -4.72
CA LEU A 113 -10.83 -9.59 -4.93
C LEU A 113 -9.67 -10.55 -5.27
N LEU A 114 -9.68 -11.75 -4.68
CA LEU A 114 -8.56 -12.70 -4.72
C LEU A 114 -8.67 -13.81 -5.77
N ASP A 115 -9.56 -13.65 -6.76
CA ASP A 115 -9.78 -14.67 -7.80
C ASP A 115 -8.51 -15.09 -8.53
N ASN A 116 -7.58 -14.15 -8.76
CA ASN A 116 -6.27 -14.35 -9.39
C ASN A 116 -5.18 -13.57 -8.66
N ARG A 117 -5.34 -13.39 -7.34
CA ARG A 117 -4.48 -12.51 -6.55
C ARG A 117 -4.22 -13.05 -5.16
N GLU A 118 -3.07 -12.71 -4.62
CA GLU A 118 -2.76 -12.80 -3.20
C GLU A 118 -2.76 -11.39 -2.58
N ILE A 119 -2.88 -11.29 -1.26
CA ILE A 119 -2.87 -10.02 -0.55
C ILE A 119 -2.11 -10.12 0.77
N GLY A 120 -1.36 -9.08 1.07
CA GLY A 120 -0.75 -8.83 2.36
C GLY A 120 -1.37 -7.58 2.98
N ILE A 121 -1.67 -7.66 4.27
CA ILE A 121 -2.31 -6.60 5.03
C ILE A 121 -1.47 -6.33 6.28
N ILE A 122 -1.09 -5.08 6.53
CA ILE A 122 -0.37 -4.63 7.72
C ILE A 122 -1.19 -3.55 8.40
N ASN A 123 -1.47 -3.70 9.69
CA ASN A 123 -2.17 -2.68 10.47
C ASN A 123 -1.19 -1.64 11.01
N ILE A 124 -1.42 -0.35 10.77
CA ILE A 124 -0.63 0.77 11.31
C ILE A 124 -1.42 1.70 12.23
N GLY A 125 -2.68 1.37 12.54
CA GLY A 125 -3.56 2.16 13.40
C GLY A 125 -3.79 1.49 14.76
N GLY A 126 -4.97 1.72 15.34
CA GLY A 126 -5.44 0.99 16.51
C GLY A 126 -5.71 -0.49 16.24
N ASP A 127 -6.06 -1.25 17.27
CA ASP A 127 -6.31 -2.68 17.13
C ASP A 127 -7.54 -2.96 16.24
N GLY A 128 -7.40 -3.95 15.36
CA GLY A 128 -8.49 -4.37 14.48
C GLY A 128 -8.56 -5.88 14.29
N THR A 129 -9.53 -6.31 13.50
CA THR A 129 -9.75 -7.70 13.17
C THR A 129 -9.91 -7.85 11.65
N VAL A 130 -9.18 -8.81 11.08
CA VAL A 130 -9.33 -9.28 9.70
C VAL A 130 -10.05 -10.63 9.77
N THR A 131 -11.28 -10.70 9.26
CA THR A 131 -12.04 -11.94 9.16
C THR A 131 -11.94 -12.48 7.74
N VAL A 132 -11.50 -13.72 7.58
CA VAL A 132 -11.37 -14.41 6.28
C VAL A 132 -12.25 -15.65 6.31
N ASP A 133 -13.27 -15.69 5.46
CA ASP A 133 -14.26 -16.80 5.40
C ASP A 133 -14.81 -17.17 6.79
N GLY A 134 -15.16 -16.15 7.59
CA GLY A 134 -15.71 -16.30 8.94
C GLY A 134 -14.68 -16.55 10.05
N LYS A 135 -13.41 -16.83 9.72
CA LYS A 135 -12.34 -16.96 10.71
C LYS A 135 -11.71 -15.60 11.02
N SER A 136 -11.76 -15.19 12.28
CA SER A 136 -11.21 -13.91 12.74
C SER A 136 -9.72 -14.00 13.12
N TYR A 137 -8.98 -12.98 12.70
CA TYR A 137 -7.59 -12.75 13.05
C TYR A 137 -7.46 -11.35 13.64
N ASP A 138 -7.12 -11.26 14.92
CA ASP A 138 -6.80 -9.98 15.53
C ASP A 138 -5.45 -9.48 15.01
N LEU A 139 -5.39 -8.23 14.57
CA LEU A 139 -4.17 -7.56 14.14
C LEU A 139 -3.95 -6.31 14.98
N LYS A 140 -2.92 -6.36 15.82
CA LYS A 140 -2.42 -5.18 16.54
C LYS A 140 -1.58 -4.29 15.63
N PHE A 141 -1.16 -3.14 16.15
CA PHE A 141 -0.20 -2.26 15.50
C PHE A 141 1.04 -3.03 15.00
N GLN A 142 1.38 -2.83 13.72
CA GLN A 142 2.46 -3.47 12.97
C GLN A 142 2.41 -5.01 12.88
N GLU A 143 1.26 -5.63 13.15
CA GLU A 143 1.04 -7.02 12.80
C GLU A 143 0.51 -7.15 11.37
N ALA A 144 0.84 -8.27 10.74
CA ALA A 144 0.52 -8.56 9.36
C ALA A 144 -0.33 -9.83 9.21
N ILE A 145 -1.04 -9.92 8.09
CA ILE A 145 -1.64 -11.17 7.63
C ILE A 145 -1.46 -11.29 6.12
N TYR A 146 -1.02 -12.46 5.69
CA TYR A 146 -1.02 -12.90 4.31
C TYR A 146 -2.27 -13.74 4.04
N ILE A 147 -2.91 -13.53 2.89
CA ILE A 147 -4.07 -14.28 2.42
C ILE A 147 -3.82 -14.65 0.95
N GLY A 148 -3.79 -15.95 0.66
CA GLY A 148 -3.48 -16.44 -0.68
C GLY A 148 -4.62 -16.27 -1.68
N ARG A 149 -4.40 -16.77 -2.90
CA ARG A 149 -5.41 -16.80 -3.96
C ARG A 149 -6.67 -17.56 -3.55
N ALA A 150 -7.83 -17.00 -3.89
CA ALA A 150 -9.11 -17.71 -3.76
C ALA A 150 -9.18 -18.89 -4.76
N ASP A 151 -9.86 -19.95 -4.38
CA ASP A 151 -10.07 -21.12 -5.23
C ASP A 151 -11.50 -21.68 -5.07
N ALA A 152 -11.72 -22.93 -5.46
CA ALA A 152 -13.04 -23.57 -5.35
C ALA A 152 -13.40 -23.93 -3.89
N LYS A 153 -12.41 -23.97 -2.98
CA LYS A 153 -12.57 -24.38 -1.58
C LYS A 153 -12.57 -23.19 -0.63
N ASN A 154 -11.85 -22.13 -0.98
CA ASN A 154 -11.69 -20.95 -0.15
C ASN A 154 -12.09 -19.71 -0.96
N ASP A 155 -13.21 -19.09 -0.58
CA ASP A 155 -13.74 -17.90 -1.24
C ASP A 155 -12.91 -16.65 -0.91
N HIS A 156 -12.22 -16.66 0.23
CA HIS A 156 -11.47 -15.56 0.81
C HIS A 156 -12.27 -14.25 0.81
N GLN A 157 -13.50 -14.30 1.31
CA GLN A 157 -14.23 -13.10 1.67
C GLN A 157 -13.54 -12.46 2.88
N ILE A 158 -13.04 -11.24 2.69
CA ILE A 158 -12.31 -10.50 3.71
C ILE A 158 -13.17 -9.38 4.26
N VAL A 159 -13.33 -9.34 5.57
CA VAL A 159 -14.01 -8.28 6.30
C VAL A 159 -13.03 -7.65 7.28
N LEU A 160 -12.91 -6.32 7.22
CA LEU A 160 -12.01 -5.52 8.05
C LEU A 160 -12.83 -4.75 9.09
N SER A 161 -12.40 -4.76 10.34
CA SER A 161 -13.07 -4.03 11.43
C SER A 161 -12.08 -3.45 12.41
N SER A 162 -12.47 -2.35 13.06
CA SER A 162 -11.73 -1.75 14.18
C SER A 162 -12.34 -2.22 15.50
N LYS A 163 -11.50 -2.44 16.51
CA LYS A 163 -11.98 -2.75 17.87
C LYS A 163 -12.49 -1.50 18.59
N ASP A 164 -11.98 -0.33 18.22
CA ASP A 164 -12.38 0.97 18.75
C ASP A 164 -12.50 1.97 17.60
N ALA A 165 -13.70 2.54 17.39
CA ALA A 165 -13.94 3.51 16.33
C ALA A 165 -13.30 4.88 16.61
N THR A 166 -12.93 5.18 17.86
CA THR A 166 -12.23 6.42 18.25
C THR A 166 -10.72 6.33 18.03
N ASN A 167 -10.20 5.10 17.91
CA ASN A 167 -8.83 4.80 17.52
C ASN A 167 -8.84 3.67 16.46
N PRO A 168 -9.26 3.98 15.22
CA PRO A 168 -9.51 2.97 14.21
C PRO A 168 -8.21 2.27 13.78
N ALA A 169 -8.34 1.00 13.41
CA ALA A 169 -7.34 0.28 12.66
C ALA A 169 -7.15 0.89 11.27
N LYS A 170 -5.91 0.90 10.80
CA LYS A 170 -5.53 1.40 9.47
C LYS A 170 -4.79 0.30 8.74
N PHE A 171 -5.52 -0.44 7.90
CA PHE A 171 -5.01 -1.60 7.19
C PHE A 171 -4.39 -1.17 5.86
N TYR A 172 -3.06 -1.10 5.80
CA TYR A 172 -2.34 -0.95 4.54
C TYR A 172 -2.29 -2.29 3.83
N MET A 173 -2.56 -2.29 2.53
CA MET A 173 -2.77 -3.49 1.75
C MET A 173 -2.00 -3.43 0.45
N ASN A 174 -1.27 -4.51 0.15
CA ASN A 174 -0.70 -4.73 -1.16
C ASN A 174 -1.16 -6.08 -1.71
N SER A 175 -1.55 -6.08 -2.98
CA SER A 175 -1.97 -7.29 -3.67
C SER A 175 -1.27 -7.42 -5.01
N ALA A 176 -0.79 -8.62 -5.29
CA ALA A 176 -0.15 -9.00 -6.53
C ALA A 176 -0.94 -10.12 -7.22
N CYS A 177 -0.67 -10.36 -8.50
CA CYS A 177 -1.20 -11.52 -9.21
C CYS A 177 -0.70 -12.81 -8.53
N ALA A 178 -1.55 -13.83 -8.47
CA ALA A 178 -1.17 -15.13 -7.92
C ALA A 178 -1.71 -16.24 -8.83
N HIS A 179 -0.88 -17.26 -9.02
CA HIS A 179 -1.21 -18.42 -9.86
C HIS A 179 -1.47 -19.69 -9.04
N GLN A 180 -1.08 -19.67 -7.76
CA GLN A 180 -1.24 -20.76 -6.81
C GLN A 180 -1.88 -20.21 -5.52
N THR A 181 -2.67 -21.03 -4.84
CA THR A 181 -3.13 -20.69 -3.50
C THR A 181 -2.11 -21.14 -2.46
N TYR A 182 -1.87 -20.29 -1.46
CA TYR A 182 -1.08 -20.60 -0.27
C TYR A 182 -1.88 -20.25 1.00
N PRO A 183 -1.60 -20.92 2.15
CA PRO A 183 -2.40 -20.75 3.35
C PRO A 183 -2.38 -19.33 3.93
N THR A 184 -3.53 -18.89 4.43
CA THR A 184 -3.63 -17.64 5.22
C THR A 184 -2.76 -17.71 6.47
N LYS A 185 -1.93 -16.70 6.69
CA LYS A 185 -0.95 -16.66 7.78
C LYS A 185 -0.85 -15.28 8.42
N LYS A 186 -1.17 -15.20 9.72
CA LYS A 186 -0.85 -14.04 10.56
C LYS A 186 0.64 -14.06 10.93
N VAL A 187 1.28 -12.89 10.93
CA VAL A 187 2.67 -12.69 11.32
C VAL A 187 2.77 -11.48 12.25
N THR A 188 3.40 -11.65 13.40
CA THR A 188 3.72 -10.54 14.32
C THR A 188 5.16 -10.08 14.12
N LEU A 189 5.53 -8.91 14.66
CA LEU A 189 6.94 -8.46 14.65
C LEU A 189 7.88 -9.47 15.34
N LYS A 190 7.39 -10.30 16.27
CA LYS A 190 8.19 -11.36 16.91
C LYS A 190 8.44 -12.54 15.98
N ASP A 191 7.52 -12.81 15.05
CA ASP A 191 7.64 -13.91 14.09
C ASP A 191 8.46 -13.50 12.85
N ALA A 192 8.55 -12.18 12.60
CA ALA A 192 9.28 -11.61 11.47
C ALA A 192 10.78 -11.93 11.51
N ASN A 193 11.42 -11.92 10.34
CA ASN A 193 12.87 -11.86 10.28
C ASN A 193 13.33 -10.41 10.51
N ASN A 194 13.97 -10.17 11.64
CA ASN A 194 14.35 -8.84 12.11
C ASN A 194 15.84 -8.58 11.86
N ILE A 195 16.14 -7.56 11.07
CA ILE A 195 17.50 -7.22 10.65
C ILE A 195 17.84 -5.81 11.15
N VAL A 196 18.86 -5.70 11.99
CA VAL A 196 19.45 -4.41 12.35
C VAL A 196 20.44 -4.00 11.27
N ALA A 197 20.28 -2.80 10.72
CA ALA A 197 21.09 -2.32 9.60
C ALA A 197 21.46 -0.84 9.74
N GLY A 198 22.56 -0.45 9.10
CA GLY A 198 23.04 0.93 9.09
C GLY A 198 23.68 1.37 10.41
N SER A 199 23.92 2.67 10.53
CA SER A 199 24.53 3.29 11.70
C SER A 199 24.05 4.74 11.88
N LEU A 200 24.12 5.26 13.10
CA LEU A 200 23.80 6.67 13.37
C LEU A 200 24.75 7.62 12.64
N LYS A 201 26.03 7.24 12.50
CA LYS A 201 27.05 8.03 11.76
C LYS A 201 26.66 8.25 10.30
N GLU A 202 26.02 7.26 9.68
CA GLU A 202 25.55 7.32 8.29
C GLU A 202 24.10 7.85 8.19
N SER A 203 23.51 8.26 9.31
CA SER A 203 22.12 8.73 9.40
C SER A 203 21.10 7.71 8.86
N ASN A 204 21.40 6.42 8.97
CA ASN A 204 20.56 5.34 8.42
C ASN A 204 20.39 4.15 9.40
N ALA A 205 20.62 4.32 10.70
CA ALA A 205 20.36 3.27 11.70
C ALA A 205 18.87 2.92 11.70
N ARG A 206 18.57 1.63 11.51
CA ARG A 206 17.21 1.14 11.33
C ARG A 206 17.05 -0.33 11.67
N VAL A 207 15.82 -0.73 11.93
CA VAL A 207 15.41 -2.14 12.04
C VAL A 207 14.46 -2.47 10.90
N ILE A 208 14.74 -3.54 10.17
CA ILE A 208 13.95 -4.04 9.06
C ILE A 208 13.22 -5.30 9.54
N HIS A 209 11.89 -5.28 9.47
CA HIS A 209 10.99 -6.37 9.85
C HIS A 209 10.41 -6.99 8.58
N GLN A 210 10.97 -8.11 8.15
CA GLN A 210 10.46 -8.88 7.03
C GLN A 210 9.25 -9.71 7.49
N LEU A 211 8.04 -9.26 7.11
CA LEU A 211 6.77 -9.78 7.64
C LEU A 211 6.10 -10.77 6.69
N ILE A 212 5.94 -10.41 5.42
CA ILE A 212 5.32 -11.26 4.40
C ILE A 212 6.41 -11.57 3.39
N ILE A 213 7.17 -12.64 3.64
CA ILE A 213 8.28 -13.09 2.79
C ILE A 213 8.21 -14.60 2.68
N ASP A 214 8.41 -15.13 1.46
CA ASP A 214 8.42 -16.57 1.25
C ASP A 214 9.47 -17.25 2.15
N GLY A 215 9.03 -18.20 2.97
CA GLY A 215 9.89 -18.91 3.92
C GLY A 215 10.06 -18.26 5.29
N VAL A 216 9.64 -17.01 5.48
CA VAL A 216 9.69 -16.33 6.80
C VAL A 216 8.40 -16.57 7.57
N ALA A 217 8.50 -16.86 8.88
CA ALA A 217 7.35 -17.11 9.75
C ALA A 217 6.37 -18.20 9.26
N GLY A 218 6.78 -19.07 8.32
CA GLY A 218 5.90 -20.03 7.66
C GLY A 218 4.96 -19.44 6.59
N VAL A 219 5.20 -18.21 6.15
CA VAL A 219 4.52 -17.59 5.00
C VAL A 219 5.02 -18.21 3.70
N ARG A 220 4.11 -18.37 2.74
CA ARG A 220 4.40 -18.74 1.35
C ARG A 220 3.66 -17.80 0.41
N THR A 221 4.33 -17.28 -0.61
CA THR A 221 3.77 -16.29 -1.55
C THR A 221 4.10 -16.65 -2.99
N CYS A 222 3.29 -16.19 -3.95
CA CYS A 222 3.62 -16.31 -5.37
C CYS A 222 4.71 -15.30 -5.76
N GLN A 223 4.50 -14.03 -5.42
CA GLN A 223 5.41 -12.93 -5.79
C GLN A 223 5.41 -11.77 -4.77
N LEU A 224 4.33 -11.61 -4.01
CA LEU A 224 4.18 -10.53 -3.04
C LEU A 224 5.17 -10.66 -1.90
N GLN A 225 5.85 -9.57 -1.59
CA GLN A 225 6.76 -9.44 -0.47
C GLN A 225 6.51 -8.12 0.25
N MET A 226 6.46 -8.12 1.58
CA MET A 226 6.23 -6.91 2.37
C MET A 226 7.02 -6.91 3.67
N GLY A 227 7.40 -5.72 4.11
CA GLY A 227 7.99 -5.52 5.42
C GLY A 227 7.83 -4.10 5.94
N VAL A 228 8.15 -3.95 7.22
CA VAL A 228 8.20 -2.66 7.92
C VAL A 228 9.66 -2.30 8.14
N THR A 229 10.00 -1.02 8.08
CA THR A 229 11.32 -0.54 8.48
C THR A 229 11.19 0.69 9.36
N GLU A 230 11.76 0.61 10.56
CA GLU A 230 11.75 1.66 11.57
C GLU A 230 13.12 2.34 11.62
N LEU A 231 13.17 3.64 11.34
CA LEU A 231 14.40 4.41 11.51
C LEU A 231 14.55 4.83 12.98
N GLN A 232 15.77 4.67 13.49
CA GLN A 232 16.12 5.16 14.83
C GLN A 232 16.12 6.70 14.83
N GLU A 233 15.81 7.30 15.98
CA GLU A 233 16.00 8.74 16.18
C GLU A 233 17.41 9.18 15.77
N GLY A 234 17.51 10.32 15.08
CA GLY A 234 18.76 10.80 14.47
C GLY A 234 19.10 10.18 13.11
N SER A 235 18.36 9.18 12.65
CA SER A 235 18.48 8.63 11.29
C SER A 235 17.34 9.09 10.41
N VAL A 236 17.68 9.47 9.18
CA VAL A 236 16.74 10.04 8.21
C VAL A 236 16.77 9.34 6.86
N TRP A 237 17.80 8.56 6.55
CA TRP A 237 17.91 7.86 5.28
C TRP A 237 17.36 6.44 5.34
N ASN A 238 16.42 6.12 4.44
CA ASN A 238 16.19 4.75 4.03
C ASN A 238 16.92 4.43 2.72
N THR A 239 17.19 3.14 2.48
CA THR A 239 17.75 2.61 1.21
C THR A 239 18.91 3.45 0.66
N MET A 240 19.90 3.75 1.52
CA MET A 240 21.14 4.42 1.13
C MET A 240 22.33 3.56 1.60
N PRO A 241 23.18 3.02 0.69
CA PRO A 241 23.16 3.18 -0.77
C PRO A 241 21.87 2.67 -1.42
N ALA A 242 21.49 3.30 -2.54
CA ALA A 242 20.28 2.99 -3.27
C ALA A 242 20.49 1.79 -4.21
N HIS A 243 19.44 1.38 -4.89
CA HIS A 243 19.51 0.37 -5.94
C HIS A 243 18.33 0.52 -6.91
N THR A 244 18.44 -0.14 -8.05
CA THR A 244 17.31 -0.47 -8.93
C THR A 244 17.18 -1.99 -9.05
N HIS A 245 16.05 -2.48 -9.53
CA HIS A 245 15.89 -3.88 -9.90
C HIS A 245 14.89 -4.03 -11.03
N LEU A 246 15.36 -4.41 -12.21
CA LEU A 246 14.51 -4.43 -13.41
C LEU A 246 13.36 -5.46 -13.33
N ARG A 247 13.55 -6.56 -12.57
CA ARG A 247 12.62 -7.69 -12.51
C ARG A 247 11.52 -7.56 -11.46
N ARG A 248 11.49 -6.45 -10.71
CA ARG A 248 10.54 -6.21 -9.62
C ARG A 248 10.14 -4.73 -9.56
N MET A 249 8.99 -4.43 -8.99
CA MET A 249 8.57 -3.08 -8.62
C MET A 249 8.37 -2.99 -7.11
N GLU A 250 8.41 -1.77 -6.56
CA GLU A 250 8.14 -1.55 -5.14
C GLU A 250 7.12 -0.43 -4.93
N THR A 251 6.53 -0.40 -3.73
CA THR A 251 5.71 0.69 -3.23
C THR A 251 6.04 0.95 -1.77
N TYR A 252 5.95 2.21 -1.36
CA TYR A 252 6.35 2.66 -0.03
C TYR A 252 5.23 3.46 0.61
N LEU A 253 4.77 3.06 1.80
CA LEU A 253 3.91 3.87 2.65
C LEU A 253 4.74 4.45 3.79
N TYR A 254 4.79 5.77 3.93
CA TYR A 254 5.48 6.43 5.03
C TYR A 254 4.50 6.75 6.15
N TYR A 255 4.85 6.43 7.40
CA TYR A 255 4.01 6.69 8.57
C TYR A 255 4.86 6.92 9.82
N LYS A 256 4.22 7.34 10.93
CA LYS A 256 4.93 7.88 12.11
C LYS A 256 5.89 9.01 11.73
N VAL A 257 5.53 9.80 10.71
CA VAL A 257 6.21 11.05 10.39
C VAL A 257 5.65 12.11 11.34
N PRO A 258 6.47 12.75 12.20
CA PRO A 258 5.96 13.70 13.18
C PRO A 258 5.26 14.90 12.54
N ASP A 259 4.36 15.54 13.29
CA ASP A 259 3.64 16.73 12.83
C ASP A 259 4.63 17.83 12.39
N GLY A 260 4.33 18.47 11.25
CA GLY A 260 5.21 19.46 10.64
C GLY A 260 6.43 18.89 9.90
N GLN A 261 6.71 17.58 10.01
CA GLN A 261 7.81 16.92 9.31
C GLN A 261 7.37 16.38 7.95
N ARG A 262 8.33 16.12 7.06
CA ARG A 262 8.12 15.62 5.69
C ARG A 262 9.19 14.61 5.29
N ILE A 263 8.87 13.80 4.28
CA ILE A 263 9.80 12.87 3.66
C ILE A 263 10.13 13.36 2.25
N LEU A 264 11.41 13.42 1.92
CA LEU A 264 11.90 13.61 0.56
C LEU A 264 12.20 12.24 -0.05
N HIS A 265 11.24 11.68 -0.78
CA HIS A 265 11.48 10.46 -1.56
C HIS A 265 12.20 10.82 -2.86
N VAL A 266 13.22 10.05 -3.19
CA VAL A 266 14.01 10.18 -4.41
C VAL A 266 13.69 8.99 -5.29
N MET A 267 13.18 9.30 -6.48
CA MET A 267 12.90 8.36 -7.55
C MET A 267 13.65 8.79 -8.82
N GLY A 268 13.51 8.06 -9.93
CA GLY A 268 14.23 8.36 -11.17
C GLY A 268 15.30 7.32 -11.52
N GLU A 269 15.81 7.36 -12.75
CA GLU A 269 17.06 6.67 -13.05
C GLU A 269 18.21 7.29 -12.23
N PRO A 270 19.28 6.55 -11.91
CA PRO A 270 20.37 7.04 -11.06
C PRO A 270 21.01 8.36 -11.50
N LYS A 271 20.98 8.66 -12.81
CA LYS A 271 21.55 9.87 -13.41
C LYS A 271 20.52 10.96 -13.72
N GLU A 272 19.27 10.76 -13.32
CA GLU A 272 18.16 11.65 -13.64
C GLU A 272 17.11 11.59 -12.51
N THR A 273 17.59 11.73 -11.28
CA THR A 273 16.73 11.58 -10.11
C THR A 273 15.74 12.73 -9.97
N ARG A 274 14.61 12.47 -9.33
CA ARG A 274 13.54 13.43 -9.05
C ARG A 274 13.11 13.32 -7.59
N PRO A 275 13.13 14.43 -6.85
CA PRO A 275 12.60 14.47 -5.50
C PRO A 275 11.06 14.56 -5.51
N MET A 276 10.45 13.96 -4.50
CA MET A 276 9.04 14.08 -4.19
C MET A 276 8.85 14.26 -2.68
N TRP A 277 8.15 15.31 -2.28
CA TRP A 277 7.80 15.54 -0.88
C TRP A 277 6.53 14.78 -0.49
N LEU A 278 6.59 14.02 0.59
CA LEU A 278 5.48 13.27 1.16
C LEU A 278 5.19 13.68 2.60
N SER A 279 3.92 13.59 2.97
CA SER A 279 3.40 13.75 4.32
C SER A 279 3.24 12.38 5.02
N ASN A 280 2.90 12.41 6.30
CA ASN A 280 2.50 11.20 7.03
C ASN A 280 1.34 10.48 6.32
N GLU A 281 1.39 9.16 6.25
CA GLU A 281 0.39 8.27 5.66
C GLU A 281 0.15 8.43 4.14
N GLU A 282 1.07 9.08 3.43
CA GLU A 282 1.11 9.05 1.96
C GLU A 282 1.97 7.87 1.48
N ALA A 283 1.60 7.30 0.32
CA ALA A 283 2.36 6.22 -0.33
C ALA A 283 2.90 6.63 -1.70
N VAL A 284 3.94 5.95 -2.18
CA VAL A 284 4.55 6.18 -3.49
C VAL A 284 4.80 4.87 -4.24
N ILE A 285 4.61 4.91 -5.56
CA ILE A 285 4.92 3.82 -6.49
C ILE A 285 6.34 4.00 -7.01
N SER A 286 7.18 2.98 -6.91
CA SER A 286 8.53 2.93 -7.51
C SER A 286 8.54 1.96 -8.70
N PRO A 287 8.62 2.48 -9.94
CA PRO A 287 8.84 1.66 -11.13
C PRO A 287 10.16 0.88 -11.10
N SER A 288 10.25 -0.25 -11.80
CA SER A 288 11.46 -1.09 -11.86
C SER A 288 12.73 -0.39 -12.37
N TRP A 289 12.57 0.66 -13.19
CA TRP A 289 13.67 1.48 -13.71
C TRP A 289 14.15 2.55 -12.72
N SER A 290 13.40 2.78 -11.65
CA SER A 290 13.63 3.86 -10.68
C SER A 290 14.45 3.37 -9.49
N VAL A 291 15.24 4.26 -8.91
CA VAL A 291 15.67 4.11 -7.51
C VAL A 291 14.50 4.37 -6.56
N HIS A 292 14.63 3.91 -5.32
CA HIS A 292 13.71 4.20 -4.23
C HIS A 292 14.47 4.37 -2.92
N CYS A 293 14.86 5.61 -2.66
CA CYS A 293 15.45 6.01 -1.38
C CYS A 293 14.80 7.30 -0.89
N ALA A 294 14.97 7.64 0.37
CA ALA A 294 14.32 8.80 0.95
C ALA A 294 15.09 9.34 2.14
N ALA A 295 15.01 10.66 2.31
CA ALA A 295 15.47 11.37 3.48
C ALA A 295 14.28 12.03 4.20
N GLY A 296 14.11 11.76 5.49
CA GLY A 296 13.15 12.47 6.33
C GLY A 296 13.70 13.77 6.88
N THR A 297 12.83 14.72 7.23
CA THR A 297 13.20 15.85 8.11
C THR A 297 13.25 15.45 9.59
N SER A 298 12.79 14.24 9.91
CA SER A 298 12.90 13.53 11.19
C SER A 298 12.97 12.02 10.92
N ASN A 299 13.19 11.20 11.96
CA ASN A 299 12.97 9.76 11.84
C ASN A 299 11.50 9.43 11.56
N TYR A 300 11.27 8.30 10.92
CA TYR A 300 9.96 7.82 10.50
C TYR A 300 9.96 6.30 10.38
N THR A 301 8.80 5.74 10.11
CA THR A 301 8.63 4.33 9.75
C THR A 301 8.07 4.23 8.34
N PHE A 302 8.38 3.16 7.62
CA PHE A 302 7.71 2.89 6.36
C PHE A 302 7.39 1.41 6.18
N ILE A 303 6.35 1.12 5.41
CA ILE A 303 6.12 -0.20 4.83
C ILE A 303 6.65 -0.17 3.40
N TRP A 304 7.39 -1.20 3.03
CA TRP A 304 7.70 -1.52 1.64
C TRP A 304 6.91 -2.74 1.22
N GLY A 305 6.40 -2.72 -0.02
CA GLY A 305 5.74 -3.84 -0.65
C GLY A 305 6.23 -3.99 -2.08
N MET A 306 6.57 -5.21 -2.48
CA MET A 306 7.20 -5.49 -3.76
C MET A 306 6.62 -6.75 -4.40
N ALA A 307 6.69 -6.82 -5.72
CA ALA A 307 6.36 -8.00 -6.52
C ALA A 307 7.11 -7.94 -7.85
N GLY A 308 7.11 -9.05 -8.59
CA GLY A 308 7.75 -9.17 -9.88
C GLY A 308 8.05 -10.61 -10.26
N GLU A 309 8.98 -10.80 -11.18
CA GLU A 309 9.29 -12.10 -11.78
C GLU A 309 10.01 -13.07 -10.83
N ASN A 310 10.69 -12.54 -9.80
CA ASN A 310 11.42 -13.36 -8.84
C ASN A 310 11.33 -12.80 -7.41
N LEU A 311 11.79 -13.61 -6.45
CA LEU A 311 11.84 -13.30 -5.02
C LEU A 311 13.29 -13.09 -4.52
N ASP A 312 14.26 -12.93 -5.43
CA ASP A 312 15.68 -12.84 -5.07
C ASP A 312 16.05 -11.40 -4.69
N TYR A 313 16.29 -11.16 -3.40
CA TYR A 313 16.74 -9.88 -2.86
C TYR A 313 18.15 -9.48 -3.33
N GLY A 314 19.00 -10.44 -3.71
CA GLY A 314 20.34 -10.18 -4.22
C GLY A 314 20.35 -9.68 -5.66
N ASP A 315 19.27 -9.93 -6.40
CA ASP A 315 19.10 -9.51 -7.78
C ASP A 315 18.73 -8.04 -7.89
N MET A 316 19.72 -7.17 -7.75
CA MET A 316 19.56 -5.73 -7.83
C MET A 316 20.85 -5.05 -8.33
N GLN A 317 20.71 -3.86 -8.88
CA GLN A 317 21.83 -3.02 -9.30
C GLN A 317 22.05 -1.96 -8.23
N LYS A 318 23.09 -2.13 -7.42
CA LYS A 318 23.45 -1.17 -6.37
C LYS A 318 23.92 0.15 -6.99
N VAL A 319 23.50 1.25 -6.40
CA VAL A 319 23.87 2.62 -6.79
C VAL A 319 24.52 3.26 -5.58
N MET A 320 25.83 3.55 -5.68
CA MET A 320 26.54 4.20 -4.58
C MET A 320 26.23 5.70 -4.59
N PRO A 321 26.34 6.40 -3.44
CA PRO A 321 26.08 7.83 -3.38
C PRO A 321 26.88 8.66 -4.40
N LYS A 322 28.12 8.25 -4.68
CA LYS A 322 28.99 8.88 -5.69
C LYS A 322 28.53 8.70 -7.13
N ASP A 323 27.58 7.80 -7.38
CA ASP A 323 27.10 7.47 -8.72
C ASP A 323 25.85 8.30 -9.10
N PHE A 324 25.27 9.08 -8.17
CA PHE A 324 24.22 10.04 -8.50
C PHE A 324 24.80 11.26 -9.23
N GLU A 325 24.05 11.79 -10.20
CA GLU A 325 24.32 13.06 -10.92
C GLU A 325 23.18 14.05 -10.71
#